data_AF-A0A524DYJ9-F1
#
_entry.id   AF-A0A524DYJ9-F1
#
_cell.length_a   1.000
_cell.length_b   1.000
_cell.length_c   1.000
_cell.angle_alpha   90.00
_cell.angle_beta   90.00
_cell.angle_gamma   90.00
#
_symmetry.space_group_name_H-M   'P 1'
#
loop_
_entity.id
_entity.type
_entity.pdbx_description
1 polymer ?
#
loop_
_entity_poly.entity_id
_entity_poly.type
_entity_poly.pdbx_seq_one_letter_code
_entity_poly.pdbx_strand_id
1 'polypeptide(L)'
;MSEKEKNEAEPTYITIFIHEPKQMSETKNNIVSRSSGIVRVRGFHKKEKSWLTLSYMIPISSLGLEESADKKQILDRLLNPAPILNKDTKSLLLKLADQYGDIKLKGRDRLEYKTERFKKKWKMKTRRVGGV
;
A
#
# COMPACT_ATOMS: atom_id res chain seq x y z
N MET A 1 24.94 33.04 11.87
CA MET A 1 23.96 32.57 12.88
C MET A 1 22.76 32.10 12.08
N SER A 2 22.65 30.80 11.82
CA SER A 2 21.95 29.80 12.65
C SER A 2 20.44 29.95 12.61
N GLU A 3 19.81 29.55 11.50
CA GLU A 3 18.43 29.06 11.51
C GLU A 3 18.49 27.53 11.48
N LYS A 4 18.49 26.94 12.68
CA LYS A 4 18.13 25.54 12.87
C LYS A 4 16.63 25.46 12.68
N GLU A 5 16.18 25.32 11.44
CA GLU A 5 14.86 24.79 11.17
C GLU A 5 14.84 23.38 11.76
N LYS A 6 14.10 23.22 12.86
CA LYS A 6 13.73 21.91 13.38
C LYS A 6 13.04 21.20 12.22
N ASN A 7 13.72 20.24 11.60
CA ASN A 7 13.08 19.21 10.79
C ASN A 7 12.10 18.48 11.72
N GLU A 8 10.89 19.02 11.87
CA GLU A 8 9.72 18.22 12.19
C GLU A 8 9.63 17.24 11.03
N ALA A 9 10.15 16.04 11.27
CA ALA A 9 10.21 15.00 10.27
C ALA A 9 8.77 14.74 9.81
N GLU A 10 8.43 15.23 8.63
CA GLU A 10 7.15 14.95 8.02
C GLU A 10 7.03 13.42 7.99
N PRO A 11 5.94 12.85 8.53
CA PRO A 11 5.84 11.41 8.70
C PRO A 11 6.06 10.74 7.35
N THR A 12 7.14 9.99 7.24
CA THR A 12 7.53 9.42 5.96
C THR A 12 6.51 8.34 5.58
N TYR A 13 5.80 8.51 4.44
CA TYR A 13 4.81 7.57 3.96
C TYR A 13 5.35 6.67 2.86
N ILE A 14 5.11 5.38 2.99
CA ILE A 14 5.35 4.37 1.96
C ILE A 14 4.10 4.21 1.12
N THR A 15 4.24 4.27 -0.20
CA THR A 15 3.15 4.06 -1.14
C THR A 15 3.27 2.71 -1.82
N ILE A 16 2.28 1.85 -1.60
CA ILE A 16 2.16 0.53 -2.23
C ILE A 16 1.13 0.61 -3.34
N PHE A 17 1.57 0.56 -4.59
CA PHE A 17 0.76 0.57 -5.80
C PHE A 17 0.19 -0.82 -6.11
N ILE A 18 -1.11 -0.86 -6.37
CA ILE A 18 -1.86 -2.09 -6.65
C ILE A 18 -2.39 -2.09 -8.08
N HIS A 19 -2.88 -0.96 -8.58
CA HIS A 19 -3.37 -0.85 -9.94
C HIS A 19 -2.76 0.35 -10.66
N GLU A 20 -2.51 0.18 -11.95
CA GLU A 20 -2.00 1.26 -12.80
C GLU A 20 -3.11 2.32 -13.00
N PRO A 21 -2.84 3.61 -12.73
CA PRO A 21 -3.89 4.65 -12.72
C PRO A 21 -4.45 5.02 -14.11
N LYS A 22 -3.99 4.37 -15.18
CA LYS A 22 -4.21 4.76 -16.59
C LYS A 22 -5.67 4.84 -17.06
N GLN A 23 -6.67 4.38 -16.30
CA GLN A 23 -8.08 4.38 -16.72
C GLN A 23 -9.05 4.90 -15.65
N MET A 24 -8.60 5.79 -14.78
CA MET A 24 -9.39 6.30 -13.66
C MET A 24 -9.87 7.72 -13.94
N SER A 25 -11.12 8.02 -13.64
CA SER A 25 -11.68 9.36 -13.85
C SER A 25 -11.79 10.19 -12.59
N GLU A 26 -11.85 9.53 -11.44
CA GLU A 26 -11.91 10.18 -10.14
C GLU A 26 -11.02 9.42 -9.17
N THR A 27 -10.37 10.12 -8.26
CA THR A 27 -9.55 9.52 -7.19
C THR A 27 -10.06 9.99 -5.85
N LYS A 28 -10.22 9.07 -4.90
CA LYS A 28 -10.69 9.34 -3.54
C LYS A 28 -9.78 8.68 -2.52
N ASN A 29 -9.24 9.50 -1.62
CA ASN A 29 -8.47 9.04 -0.47
C ASN A 29 -9.44 8.65 0.65
N ASN A 30 -9.31 7.44 1.17
CA ASN A 30 -10.09 6.96 2.29
C ASN A 30 -9.16 6.56 3.42
N ILE A 31 -9.36 7.11 4.61
CA ILE A 31 -8.63 6.70 5.80
C ILE A 31 -9.16 5.32 6.20
N VAL A 32 -8.28 4.30 6.22
CA VAL A 32 -8.65 2.92 6.59
C VAL A 32 -8.48 2.70 8.08
N SER A 33 -7.41 3.23 8.65
CA SER A 33 -7.18 3.20 10.09
C SER A 33 -6.62 4.54 10.54
N ARG A 34 -7.36 5.24 11.41
CA ARG A 34 -6.86 6.45 12.08
C ARG A 34 -5.72 6.12 13.04
N SER A 35 -5.81 4.98 13.73
CA SER A 35 -4.81 4.51 14.70
C SER A 35 -3.46 4.17 14.08
N SER A 36 -3.45 3.81 12.79
CA SER A 36 -2.25 3.39 12.06
C SER A 36 -1.86 4.36 10.95
N GLY A 37 -2.62 5.45 10.77
CA GLY A 37 -2.39 6.44 9.71
C GLY A 37 -2.47 5.88 8.29
N ILE A 38 -3.12 4.73 8.09
CA ILE A 38 -3.16 4.07 6.79
C ILE A 38 -4.22 4.73 5.91
N VAL A 39 -3.81 5.20 4.74
CA VAL A 39 -4.68 5.81 3.74
C VAL A 39 -4.79 4.90 2.54
N ARG A 40 -6.01 4.59 2.13
CA ARG A 40 -6.32 3.85 0.90
C ARG A 40 -6.76 4.82 -0.17
N VAL A 41 -5.98 4.88 -1.24
CA VAL A 41 -6.31 5.62 -2.45
C VAL A 41 -7.16 4.72 -3.34
N ARG A 42 -8.40 5.11 -3.59
CA ARG A 42 -9.28 4.44 -4.55
C ARG A 42 -9.46 5.32 -5.76
N GLY A 43 -9.62 4.71 -6.93
CA GLY A 43 -10.05 5.44 -8.11
C GLY A 43 -11.26 4.80 -8.76
N PHE A 44 -12.09 5.63 -9.36
CA PHE A 44 -13.30 5.20 -10.03
C PHE A 44 -12.98 4.79 -11.47
N HIS A 45 -13.29 3.54 -11.79
CA HIS A 45 -13.10 2.97 -13.11
C HIS A 45 -14.37 3.13 -13.94
N LYS A 46 -14.41 4.12 -14.84
CA LYS A 46 -15.61 4.43 -15.64
C LYS A 46 -16.14 3.24 -16.44
N LYS A 47 -15.24 2.42 -16.98
CA LYS A 47 -15.59 1.28 -17.85
C LYS A 47 -16.30 0.16 -17.09
N GLU A 48 -15.95 -0.05 -15.82
CA GLU A 48 -16.54 -1.10 -14.98
C GLU A 48 -17.54 -0.54 -13.96
N LYS A 49 -17.73 0.78 -13.93
CA LYS A 49 -18.54 1.52 -12.94
C LYS A 49 -18.26 1.10 -11.49
N SER A 50 -17.00 0.81 -11.19
CA SER A 50 -16.58 0.27 -9.89
C SER A 50 -15.42 1.07 -9.29
N TRP A 51 -15.40 1.16 -7.96
CA TRP A 51 -14.29 1.74 -7.21
C TRP A 51 -13.18 0.72 -7.03
N LEU A 52 -12.02 0.97 -7.64
CA LEU A 52 -10.83 0.13 -7.54
C LEU A 52 -9.81 0.76 -6.59
N THR A 53 -8.97 -0.08 -6.00
CA THR A 53 -7.91 0.42 -5.10
C THR A 53 -6.63 0.63 -5.85
N LEU A 54 -6.19 1.88 -5.93
CA LEU A 54 -5.01 2.26 -6.66
C LEU A 54 -3.75 2.00 -5.87
N SER A 55 -3.72 2.52 -4.64
CA SER A 55 -2.57 2.39 -3.75
C SER A 55 -2.99 2.46 -2.29
N TYR A 56 -2.09 1.99 -1.42
CA TYR A 56 -2.15 2.25 0.00
C TYR A 56 -0.94 3.08 0.41
N MET A 57 -1.17 4.09 1.23
CA MET A 57 -0.13 4.86 1.88
C MET A 57 -0.07 4.41 3.34
N ILE A 58 1.10 3.98 3.77
CA ILE A 58 1.35 3.46 5.12
C ILE A 58 2.52 4.25 5.70
N PRO A 59 2.38 4.87 6.89
CA PRO A 59 3.50 5.57 7.51
C PRO A 59 4.58 4.58 7.97
N ILE A 60 5.85 4.97 7.85
CA ILE A 60 6.99 4.14 8.29
C ILE A 60 6.89 3.78 9.77
N SER A 61 6.42 4.72 10.60
CA SER A 61 6.21 4.50 12.03
C SER A 61 5.25 3.34 12.32
N SER A 62 4.27 3.11 11.45
CA SER A 62 3.32 2.00 11.59
C SER A 62 3.92 0.62 11.30
N LEU A 63 5.09 0.57 10.65
CA LEU A 63 5.88 -0.64 10.45
C LEU A 63 6.82 -0.92 11.64
N GLY A 64 6.92 0.02 12.59
CA GLY A 64 7.89 -0.05 13.69
C GLY A 64 9.33 0.14 13.20
N LEU A 65 9.52 0.90 12.13
CA LEU A 65 10.82 1.27 11.58
C LEU A 65 11.11 2.74 11.86
N GLU A 66 12.39 3.10 11.92
CA GLU A 66 12.83 4.50 11.95
C GLU A 66 12.73 5.13 10.55
N GLU A 67 12.60 6.45 10.49
CA GLU A 67 12.51 7.19 9.22
C GLU A 67 13.79 7.07 8.36
N SER A 68 14.91 6.71 8.98
CA SER A 68 16.18 6.41 8.31
C SER A 68 16.29 4.96 7.80
N ALA A 69 15.32 4.07 8.06
CA ALA A 69 15.39 2.64 7.74
C ALA A 69 15.55 2.32 6.25
N ASP A 70 16.64 1.67 5.86
CA ASP A 70 16.93 1.33 4.47
C ASP A 70 15.76 0.72 3.69
N LYS A 71 15.75 0.95 2.37
CA LYS A 71 14.76 0.35 1.46
C LYS A 71 14.65 -1.18 1.61
N LYS A 72 15.76 -1.86 1.93
CA LYS A 72 15.78 -3.31 2.17
C LYS A 72 15.05 -3.67 3.47
N GLN A 73 15.26 -2.90 4.54
CA GLN A 73 14.56 -3.12 5.81
C GLN A 73 13.07 -2.87 5.68
N ILE A 74 12.68 -1.81 4.96
CA ILE A 74 11.28 -1.54 4.66
C ILE A 74 10.66 -2.70 3.88
N LEU A 75 11.32 -3.16 2.81
CA LEU A 75 10.85 -4.29 2.02
C LEU A 75 10.73 -5.56 2.85
N ASP A 76 11.70 -5.84 3.72
CA ASP A 76 11.66 -7.00 4.62
C ASP A 76 10.44 -6.96 5.54
N ARG A 77 10.09 -5.79 6.10
CA ARG A 77 8.88 -5.62 6.92
C ARG A 77 7.58 -5.71 6.10
N LEU A 78 7.60 -5.29 4.84
CA LEU A 78 6.45 -5.42 3.95
C LEU A 78 6.20 -6.87 3.54
N LEU A 79 7.26 -7.65 3.31
CA LEU A 79 7.19 -9.08 2.98
C LEU A 79 6.95 -9.95 4.20
N ASN A 80 7.55 -9.59 5.33
CA ASN A 80 7.40 -10.26 6.61
C ASN A 80 6.75 -9.32 7.64
N PRO A 81 5.41 -9.32 7.74
CA PRO A 81 4.70 -8.48 8.69
C PRO A 81 4.65 -9.09 10.11
N ALA A 82 5.32 -10.22 10.38
CA ALA A 82 5.38 -10.83 11.71
C ALA A 82 5.85 -9.88 12.83
N PRO A 83 6.92 -9.08 12.65
CA PRO A 83 7.46 -8.21 13.70
C PRO A 83 6.76 -6.84 13.79
N ILE A 84 5.69 -6.60 13.03
CA ILE A 84 4.90 -5.36 13.13
C ILE A 84 3.95 -5.46 14.33
N LEU A 85 4.09 -4.52 15.28
CA LEU A 85 3.24 -4.43 16.47
C LEU A 85 1.82 -3.93 16.16
N ASN A 86 1.68 -3.09 15.13
CA ASN A 86 0.39 -2.53 14.74
C ASN A 86 -0.48 -3.58 14.02
N LYS A 87 -1.55 -4.03 14.69
CA LYS A 87 -2.44 -5.09 14.20
C LYS A 87 -3.12 -4.73 12.88
N ASP A 88 -3.54 -3.48 12.70
CA ASP A 88 -4.21 -3.04 11.48
C ASP A 88 -3.25 -3.07 10.28
N THR A 89 -2.03 -2.54 10.46
CA THR A 89 -0.99 -2.56 9.44
C THR A 89 -0.62 -3.99 9.05
N LYS A 90 -0.43 -4.86 10.05
CA LYS A 90 -0.13 -6.27 9.85
C LYS A 90 -1.25 -6.98 9.08
N SER A 91 -2.51 -6.77 9.48
CA SER A 91 -3.67 -7.36 8.80
C SER A 91 -3.81 -6.86 7.36
N LEU A 92 -3.54 -5.57 7.12
CA LEU A 92 -3.56 -4.98 5.80
C LEU A 92 -2.50 -5.60 4.89
N LEU A 93 -1.25 -5.70 5.35
CA LEU A 93 -0.15 -6.28 4.58
C LEU A 93 -0.40 -7.76 4.24
N LEU A 94 -0.90 -8.54 5.20
CA LEU A 94 -1.29 -9.93 4.95
C LEU A 94 -2.40 -10.05 3.90
N LYS A 95 -3.43 -9.20 3.98
CA LYS A 95 -4.50 -9.14 2.96
C LYS A 95 -3.94 -8.73 1.60
N LEU A 96 -2.98 -7.80 1.56
CA LEU A 96 -2.35 -7.36 0.33
C LEU A 96 -1.54 -8.47 -0.32
N ALA A 97 -0.74 -9.19 0.47
CA ALA A 97 0.04 -10.34 0.00
C ALA A 97 -0.88 -11.46 -0.51
N ASP A 98 -1.97 -11.78 0.20
CA ASP A 98 -2.94 -12.80 -0.21
C ASP A 98 -3.69 -12.42 -1.50
N GLN A 99 -4.19 -11.17 -1.59
CA GLN A 99 -5.00 -10.72 -2.72
C GLN A 99 -4.17 -10.37 -3.97
N TYR A 100 -3.04 -9.70 -3.76
CA TYR A 100 -2.25 -9.07 -4.83
C TYR A 100 -0.84 -9.66 -5.01
N GLY A 101 -0.46 -10.64 -4.18
CA GLY A 101 0.86 -11.26 -4.22
C GLY A 101 1.95 -10.41 -3.58
N ASP A 102 3.20 -10.86 -3.73
CA ASP A 102 4.37 -10.21 -3.13
C ASP A 102 4.52 -8.73 -3.51
N ILE A 103 5.04 -7.97 -2.56
CA ILE A 103 5.32 -6.55 -2.71
C ILE A 103 6.77 -6.40 -3.20
N LYS A 104 6.98 -5.65 -4.27
CA LYS A 104 8.29 -5.39 -4.90
C LYS A 104 8.54 -3.90 -4.98
N LEU A 105 9.78 -3.50 -5.11
CA LEU A 105 10.13 -2.10 -5.38
C LEU A 105 9.56 -1.68 -6.75
N LYS A 106 8.89 -0.52 -6.79
CA LYS A 106 8.30 -0.02 -8.03
C LYS A 106 9.37 0.57 -8.94
N GLY A 107 10.31 1.32 -8.38
CA GLY A 107 11.37 2.04 -9.08
C GLY A 107 12.63 2.25 -8.23
N ARG A 108 13.32 3.37 -8.46
CA ARG A 108 14.52 3.77 -7.70
C ARG A 108 14.18 4.42 -6.36
N ASP A 109 12.93 4.86 -6.19
CA ASP A 109 12.45 5.51 -4.99
C ASP A 109 12.34 4.52 -3.82
N ARG A 110 12.77 4.94 -2.63
CA ARG A 110 12.79 4.12 -1.41
C ARG A 110 11.39 3.90 -0.82
N LEU A 111 10.44 4.74 -1.18
CA LEU A 111 9.09 4.77 -0.60
C LEU A 111 8.03 4.23 -1.55
N GLU A 112 8.38 3.94 -2.81
CA GLU A 112 7.45 3.41 -3.79
C GLU A 112 7.59 1.90 -4.00
N TYR A 113 6.51 1.18 -3.68
CA TYR A 113 6.41 -0.27 -3.85
C TYR A 113 5.23 -0.61 -4.75
N LYS A 114 5.26 -1.77 -5.40
CA LYS A 114 4.18 -2.29 -6.24
C LYS A 114 3.93 -3.74 -5.90
N THR A 115 2.68 -4.16 -5.95
CA THR A 115 2.34 -5.59 -5.81
C THR A 115 2.65 -6.35 -7.10
N GLU A 116 2.91 -7.65 -6.99
CA GLU A 116 3.24 -8.49 -8.15
C GLU A 116 2.05 -8.57 -9.15
N ARG A 117 0.82 -8.53 -8.65
CA ARG A 117 -0.38 -8.45 -9.49
C ARG A 117 -0.68 -7.07 -10.06
N PHE A 118 0.20 -6.08 -9.91
CA PHE A 118 0.03 -4.74 -10.48
C PHE A 118 -0.30 -4.73 -11.98
N LYS A 119 0.19 -5.73 -12.75
CA LYS A 119 -0.12 -5.91 -14.18
C LYS A 119 -1.05 -7.08 -14.50
N LYS A 120 -1.46 -7.88 -13.52
CA LYS A 120 -2.25 -9.09 -13.80
C LYS A 120 -3.70 -8.68 -13.98
N LYS A 121 -4.25 -8.88 -15.20
CA LYS A 121 -5.70 -8.73 -15.47
C LYS A 121 -6.46 -9.41 -14.33
N TRP A 122 -7.35 -8.67 -13.68
CA TRP A 122 -8.23 -9.19 -12.65
C TRP A 122 -9.06 -10.31 -13.28
N LYS A 123 -8.60 -11.56 -13.14
CA LYS A 123 -9.48 -12.70 -13.37
C LYS A 123 -10.33 -12.78 -12.12
N MET A 124 -11.57 -12.27 -12.18
CA MET A 124 -12.58 -12.66 -11.22
C MET A 124 -12.48 -14.17 -11.12
N LYS A 125 -12.22 -14.70 -9.93
CA LYS A 125 -12.42 -16.12 -9.68
C LYS A 125 -13.93 -16.28 -9.80
N THR A 126 -14.43 -16.53 -11.01
CA THR A 126 -15.77 -17.05 -11.21
C THR A 126 -15.78 -18.32 -10.38
N ARG A 127 -16.37 -18.24 -9.18
CA ARG A 127 -16.82 -19.45 -8.50
C ARG A 127 -17.80 -20.05 -9.50
N ARG A 128 -17.36 -21.08 -10.24
CA ARG A 128 -18.31 -22.01 -10.82
C ARG A 128 -19.05 -22.56 -9.63
N VAL A 129 -20.23 -22.01 -9.36
CA VAL A 129 -21.24 -22.69 -8.58
C VAL A 129 -21.62 -23.87 -9.46
N GLY A 130 -20.88 -24.96 -9.29
CA GLY A 130 -21.15 -26.23 -9.92
C GLY A 130 -21.91 -27.08 -8.91
N GLY A 131 -23.08 -27.56 -9.34
CA GLY A 131 -23.86 -28.61 -8.69
C GLY A 131 -24.84 -28.07 -7.66
N VAL A 132 -26.14 -28.07 -7.99
CA VAL A 132 -26.99 -29.27 -7.86
C VAL A 132 -27.94 -29.32 -9.04
#